data_AF-A0A520ZT13-F1
#
_entry.id   AF-A0A520ZT13-F1
#
_cell.length_a   1.000
_cell.length_b   1.000
_cell.length_c   1.000
_cell.angle_alpha   90.00
_cell.angle_beta   90.00
_cell.angle_gamma   90.00
#
_symmetry.space_group_name_H-M   'P 1'
#
loop_
_entity.id
_entity.type
_entity.pdbx_description
1 polymer ?
#
loop_
_entity_poly.entity_id
_entity_poly.type
_entity_poly.pdbx_seq_one_letter_code
_entity_poly.pdbx_strand_id
1 'polypeptide(L)'
;MSGNGDVGRINVLKKAILLGALLLGSGALAADGAETALERWQAEPSTIFDASEVDLADFKWVARPVVVFAESPADPAFREQVELLTERLDELVERDVVLITDTSPDEKSDIRRKLRPRGFMLTLIGKDGGVKLRKPFPWDVRELTRQIDKMPIRRQELRDRRLDR
;
A
#
# COMPACT_ATOMS: atom_id res chain seq x y z
N MET A 1 -23.22 46.62 -23.67
CA MET A 1 -23.77 45.64 -22.69
C MET A 1 -22.66 44.68 -22.34
N SER A 2 -22.29 44.67 -21.07
CA SER A 2 -21.20 43.89 -20.47
C SER A 2 -21.57 42.40 -20.43
N GLY A 3 -20.59 41.53 -20.61
CA GLY A 3 -20.75 40.08 -20.55
C GLY A 3 -19.40 39.37 -20.59
N ASN A 4 -18.74 39.37 -19.43
CA ASN A 4 -17.46 38.74 -19.14
C ASN A 4 -17.63 37.24 -18.85
N GLY A 5 -16.59 36.45 -19.14
CA GLY A 5 -16.38 35.11 -18.57
C GLY A 5 -16.57 33.93 -19.52
N ASP A 6 -15.49 33.30 -19.96
CA ASP A 6 -15.01 32.09 -19.27
C ASP A 6 -13.59 31.74 -19.72
N VAL A 7 -12.80 31.33 -18.74
CA VAL A 7 -11.37 31.03 -18.81
C VAL A 7 -11.20 29.53 -18.81
N GLY A 8 -10.42 29.04 -19.78
CA GLY A 8 -9.58 27.88 -19.58
C GLY A 8 -10.22 26.52 -19.85
N ARG A 9 -9.65 25.82 -20.83
CA ARG A 9 -8.83 24.62 -20.56
C ARG A 9 -8.23 24.10 -21.86
N ILE A 10 -6.92 24.30 -21.97
CA ILE A 10 -6.07 23.71 -22.99
C ILE A 10 -5.98 22.20 -22.69
N ASN A 11 -6.36 21.40 -23.68
CA ASN A 11 -6.09 19.97 -23.81
C ASN A 11 -4.62 19.62 -23.49
N VAL A 12 -4.34 18.40 -23.06
CA VAL A 12 -3.39 17.49 -23.75
C VAL A 12 -3.21 16.16 -22.99
N LEU A 13 -3.56 15.09 -23.72
CA LEU A 13 -3.07 13.70 -23.72
C LEU A 13 -3.24 12.79 -22.48
N LYS A 14 -4.30 11.97 -22.58
CA LYS A 14 -4.29 10.57 -22.13
C LYS A 14 -3.34 9.77 -23.04
N LYS A 15 -2.34 9.07 -22.48
CA LYS A 15 -1.55 8.08 -23.21
C LYS A 15 -2.29 6.74 -23.22
N ALA A 16 -2.69 6.32 -24.41
CA ALA A 16 -3.13 4.97 -24.72
C ALA A 16 -1.91 4.11 -25.06
N ILE A 17 -1.83 2.91 -24.49
CA ILE A 17 -1.03 1.80 -25.02
C ILE A 17 -1.96 0.58 -25.03
N LEU A 18 -2.37 0.20 -26.23
CA LEU A 18 -3.09 -1.03 -26.57
C LEU A 18 -2.06 -1.98 -27.17
N LEU A 19 -1.87 -3.16 -26.58
CA LEU A 19 -1.37 -4.34 -27.28
C LEU A 19 -2.16 -5.56 -26.78
N GLY A 20 -2.87 -6.20 -27.71
CA GLY A 20 -3.74 -7.34 -27.43
C GLY A 20 -2.99 -8.67 -27.39
N ALA A 21 -3.53 -9.60 -26.61
CA ALA A 21 -3.34 -11.03 -26.79
C ALA A 21 -4.66 -11.74 -26.48
N LEU A 22 -5.18 -12.44 -27.48
CA LEU A 22 -6.36 -13.30 -27.43
C LEU A 22 -5.91 -14.70 -26.98
N LEU A 23 -6.45 -15.20 -25.86
CA LEU A 23 -6.38 -16.62 -25.47
C LEU A 23 -7.78 -17.09 -25.06
N LEU A 24 -8.33 -18.00 -25.86
CA LEU A 24 -9.52 -18.79 -25.56
C LEU A 24 -9.10 -20.01 -24.72
N GLY A 25 -9.68 -20.17 -23.54
CA GLY A 25 -9.50 -21.34 -22.68
C GLY A 25 -10.45 -21.31 -21.49
N SER A 26 -11.43 -22.20 -21.51
CA SER A 26 -12.55 -22.33 -20.58
C SER A 26 -12.16 -22.81 -19.19
N GLY A 27 -12.87 -22.31 -18.17
CA GLY A 27 -13.03 -22.99 -16.89
C GLY A 27 -12.33 -22.34 -15.69
N ALA A 28 -12.81 -21.16 -15.27
CA ALA A 28 -12.73 -20.78 -13.88
C ALA A 28 -14.16 -20.52 -13.41
N LEU A 29 -14.59 -21.31 -12.43
CA LEU A 29 -15.78 -21.09 -11.63
C LEU A 29 -15.80 -19.62 -11.22
N ALA A 30 -16.94 -18.96 -11.42
CA ALA A 30 -17.21 -17.64 -10.88
C ALA A 30 -17.09 -17.70 -9.36
N ALA A 31 -15.89 -17.40 -8.86
CA ALA A 31 -15.75 -16.74 -7.58
C ALA A 31 -16.36 -15.34 -7.76
N ASP A 32 -17.13 -14.92 -6.78
CA ASP A 32 -17.75 -13.60 -6.71
C ASP A 32 -16.84 -12.51 -7.29
N GLY A 33 -17.36 -11.67 -8.18
CA GLY A 33 -16.61 -10.67 -8.96
C GLY A 33 -16.07 -9.48 -8.14
N ALA A 34 -15.63 -9.72 -6.90
CA ALA A 34 -14.96 -8.74 -6.07
C ALA A 34 -13.45 -8.73 -6.39
N GLU A 35 -12.92 -7.57 -6.76
CA GLU A 35 -11.49 -7.36 -6.94
C GLU A 35 -10.73 -7.67 -5.63
N THR A 36 -9.65 -8.43 -5.75
CA THR A 36 -8.77 -8.75 -4.63
C THR A 36 -8.08 -7.48 -4.09
N ALA A 37 -7.63 -7.49 -2.83
CA ALA A 37 -6.84 -6.39 -2.28
C ALA A 37 -5.57 -6.10 -3.11
N LEU A 38 -4.95 -7.14 -3.67
CA LEU A 38 -3.79 -6.98 -4.54
C LEU A 38 -4.14 -6.24 -5.84
N GLU A 39 -5.22 -6.62 -6.52
CA GLU A 39 -5.67 -5.96 -7.76
C GLU A 39 -6.02 -4.50 -7.51
N ARG A 40 -6.75 -4.22 -6.41
CA ARG A 40 -7.07 -2.85 -5.99
C ARG A 40 -5.80 -2.03 -5.73
N TRP A 41 -4.82 -2.61 -5.05
CA TRP A 41 -3.54 -1.92 -4.79
C TRP A 41 -2.75 -1.68 -6.07
N GLN A 42 -2.77 -2.61 -7.04
CA GLN A 42 -2.12 -2.41 -8.33
C GLN A 42 -2.79 -1.30 -9.16
N ALA A 43 -4.12 -1.18 -9.08
CA ALA A 43 -4.87 -0.13 -9.74
C ALA A 43 -4.66 1.24 -9.07
N GLU A 44 -4.64 1.28 -7.74
CA GLU A 44 -4.44 2.50 -6.94
C GLU A 44 -3.49 2.24 -5.74
N PRO A 45 -2.16 2.37 -5.93
CA PRO A 45 -1.15 2.04 -4.91
C PRO A 45 -1.16 2.90 -3.65
N SER A 46 -1.92 3.99 -3.65
CA SER A 46 -2.18 4.87 -2.49
C SER A 46 -3.31 4.37 -1.58
N THR A 47 -4.00 3.29 -1.95
CA THR A 47 -5.10 2.72 -1.18
C THR A 47 -4.63 2.25 0.20
N ILE A 48 -5.43 2.55 1.23
CA ILE A 48 -5.27 2.04 2.58
C ILE A 48 -6.34 0.98 2.80
N PHE A 49 -5.93 -0.20 3.26
CA PHE A 49 -6.82 -1.35 3.46
C PHE A 49 -7.08 -1.58 4.95
N ASP A 50 -8.27 -2.10 5.29
CA ASP A 50 -8.44 -2.75 6.58
C ASP A 50 -7.76 -4.13 6.59
N ALA A 51 -7.22 -4.54 7.73
CA ALA A 51 -6.53 -5.82 7.86
C ALA A 51 -7.44 -7.03 7.65
N SER A 52 -8.76 -6.89 7.81
CA SER A 52 -9.73 -7.95 7.49
C SER A 52 -9.86 -8.24 5.99
N GLU A 53 -9.46 -7.30 5.13
CA GLU A 53 -9.56 -7.42 3.67
C GLU A 53 -8.30 -8.00 3.02
N VAL A 54 -7.22 -8.20 3.78
CA VAL A 54 -5.88 -8.48 3.24
C VAL A 54 -5.32 -9.80 3.73
N ASP A 55 -4.91 -10.64 2.79
CA ASP A 55 -3.93 -11.70 3.05
C ASP A 55 -2.51 -11.19 2.74
N LEU A 56 -1.62 -11.24 3.73
CA LEU A 56 -0.21 -10.87 3.55
C LEU A 56 0.54 -11.78 2.57
N ALA A 57 0.04 -12.99 2.31
CA ALA A 57 0.63 -13.91 1.35
C ALA A 57 0.58 -13.36 -0.08
N ASP A 58 -0.50 -12.66 -0.44
CA ASP A 58 -0.73 -12.11 -1.78
C ASP A 58 0.30 -11.03 -2.14
N PHE A 59 0.80 -10.32 -1.13
CA PHE A 59 1.80 -9.27 -1.31
C PHE A 59 3.25 -9.78 -1.26
N LYS A 60 3.47 -11.07 -1.01
CA LYS A 60 4.82 -11.64 -0.97
C LYS A 60 5.47 -11.52 -2.34
N TRP A 61 6.69 -11.00 -2.36
CA TRP A 61 7.49 -10.65 -3.54
C TRP A 61 6.94 -9.52 -4.41
N VAL A 62 5.74 -9.02 -4.10
CA VAL A 62 5.08 -7.95 -4.87
C VAL A 62 5.21 -6.59 -4.19
N ALA A 63 4.82 -6.48 -2.91
CA ALA A 63 4.79 -5.22 -2.16
C ALA A 63 5.34 -5.40 -0.73
N ARG A 64 5.52 -4.27 -0.04
CA ARG A 64 5.99 -4.17 1.34
C ARG A 64 4.84 -3.74 2.23
N PRO A 65 4.24 -4.65 3.00
CA PRO A 65 3.18 -4.28 3.93
C PRO A 65 3.71 -3.39 5.06
N VAL A 66 3.05 -2.25 5.26
CA VAL A 66 3.16 -1.44 6.47
C VAL A 66 1.82 -1.53 7.18
N VAL A 67 1.82 -2.19 8.34
CA VAL A 67 0.62 -2.43 9.14
C VAL A 67 0.62 -1.52 10.35
N VAL A 68 -0.43 -0.74 10.54
CA VAL A 68 -0.65 0.12 11.70
C VAL A 68 -1.78 -0.47 12.54
N PHE A 69 -1.42 -0.93 13.74
CA PHE A 69 -2.37 -1.44 14.72
C PHE A 69 -2.75 -0.37 15.72
N ALA A 70 -3.98 -0.41 16.19
CA ALA A 70 -4.45 0.32 17.36
C ALA A 70 -5.58 -0.43 18.08
N GLU A 71 -6.01 0.11 19.23
CA GLU A 71 -7.17 -0.42 19.97
C GLU A 71 -8.50 0.16 19.48
N SER A 72 -8.48 1.33 18.82
CA SER A 72 -9.65 1.93 18.19
C SER A 72 -9.23 2.98 17.14
N PRO A 73 -10.12 3.37 16.21
CA PRO A 73 -9.87 4.48 15.28
C PRO A 73 -9.67 5.85 15.96
N ALA A 74 -10.10 5.98 17.22
CA ALA A 74 -9.99 7.21 17.99
C ALA A 74 -8.64 7.33 18.74
N ASP A 75 -7.78 6.33 18.67
CA ASP A 75 -6.45 6.35 19.29
C ASP A 75 -5.62 7.53 18.74
N PRO A 76 -5.09 8.43 19.60
CA PRO A 76 -4.29 9.57 19.15
C PRO A 76 -3.06 9.18 18.33
N ALA A 77 -2.36 8.10 18.72
CA ALA A 77 -1.18 7.63 18.01
C ALA A 77 -1.56 7.05 16.64
N PHE A 78 -2.71 6.39 16.54
CA PHE A 78 -3.23 5.93 15.25
C PHE A 78 -3.49 7.08 14.29
N ARG A 79 -4.19 8.12 14.76
CA ARG A 79 -4.50 9.31 13.96
C ARG A 79 -3.25 10.02 13.47
N GLU A 80 -2.29 10.24 14.39
CA GLU A 80 -0.99 10.84 14.06
C GLU A 80 -0.24 10.00 13.01
N GLN A 81 -0.23 8.67 13.18
CA GLN A 81 0.43 7.79 12.21
C GLN A 81 -0.21 7.83 10.82
N VAL A 82 -1.55 7.82 10.74
CA VAL A 82 -2.26 7.92 9.46
C VAL A 82 -1.97 9.25 8.78
N GLU A 83 -1.99 10.36 9.53
CA GLU A 83 -1.62 11.69 9.03
C GLU A 83 -0.21 11.66 8.40
N LEU A 84 0.80 11.21 9.16
CA LEU A 84 2.18 11.09 8.69
C LEU A 84 2.31 10.24 7.40
N LEU A 85 1.57 9.14 7.29
CA LEU A 85 1.58 8.28 6.10
C LEU A 85 0.94 8.98 4.89
N THR A 86 -0.22 9.63 5.11
CA THR A 86 -0.99 10.29 4.04
C THR A 86 -0.30 11.52 3.46
N GLU A 87 0.50 12.24 4.26
CA GLU A 87 1.27 13.41 3.81
C GLU A 87 2.28 13.09 2.71
N ARG A 88 2.77 11.84 2.65
CA ARG A 88 3.91 11.45 1.81
C ARG A 88 3.69 10.11 1.10
N LEU A 89 2.44 9.84 0.68
CA LEU A 89 2.05 8.61 -0.01
C LEU A 89 2.91 8.29 -1.23
N ASP A 90 3.25 9.29 -2.04
CA ASP A 90 4.05 9.08 -3.26
C ASP A 90 5.42 8.43 -2.95
N GLU A 91 6.07 8.79 -1.84
CA GLU A 91 7.35 8.18 -1.45
C GLU A 91 7.20 6.71 -1.05
N LEU A 92 6.03 6.34 -0.52
CA LEU A 92 5.68 4.97 -0.17
C LEU A 92 5.35 4.16 -1.43
N VAL A 93 4.61 4.75 -2.37
CA VAL A 93 4.26 4.16 -3.67
C VAL A 93 5.53 3.83 -4.48
N GLU A 94 6.51 4.73 -4.55
CA GLU A 94 7.79 4.49 -5.25
C GLU A 94 8.59 3.26 -4.76
N ARG A 95 8.25 2.80 -3.55
CA ARG A 95 8.88 1.70 -2.81
C ARG A 95 7.96 0.49 -2.71
N ASP A 96 6.90 0.45 -3.50
CA ASP A 96 5.92 -0.63 -3.54
C ASP A 96 5.38 -0.94 -2.14
N VAL A 97 4.98 0.09 -1.38
CA VAL A 97 4.40 -0.07 -0.05
C VAL A 97 2.89 -0.23 -0.17
N VAL A 98 2.33 -1.20 0.56
CA VAL A 98 0.88 -1.32 0.79
C VAL A 98 0.59 -0.94 2.24
N LEU A 99 -0.38 -0.05 2.44
CA LEU A 99 -0.78 0.44 3.75
C LEU A 99 -1.98 -0.34 4.26
N ILE A 100 -1.86 -0.86 5.48
CA ILE A 100 -2.88 -1.68 6.13
C ILE A 100 -3.11 -1.12 7.53
N THR A 101 -4.36 -0.95 7.91
CA THR A 101 -4.77 -0.53 9.25
C THR A 101 -5.55 -1.64 9.94
N ASP A 102 -5.40 -1.74 11.26
CA ASP A 102 -6.19 -2.64 12.08
C ASP A 102 -6.51 -1.94 13.40
N THR A 103 -7.76 -1.50 13.54
CA THR A 103 -8.23 -0.73 14.70
C THR A 103 -9.32 -1.45 15.50
N SER A 104 -9.59 -2.71 15.16
CA SER A 104 -10.59 -3.56 15.81
C SER A 104 -9.93 -4.79 16.45
N PRO A 105 -9.41 -4.71 17.68
CA PRO A 105 -8.77 -5.83 18.38
C PRO A 105 -9.64 -7.10 18.46
N ASP A 106 -10.95 -6.92 18.57
CA ASP A 106 -11.93 -8.00 18.76
C ASP A 106 -12.22 -8.80 17.48
N GLU A 107 -12.03 -8.19 16.31
CA GLU A 107 -12.27 -8.84 15.01
C GLU A 107 -11.21 -9.90 14.69
N LYS A 108 -10.06 -9.85 15.39
CA LYS A 108 -8.96 -10.83 15.31
C LYS A 108 -8.62 -11.20 13.85
N SER A 109 -8.30 -10.21 13.02
CA SER A 109 -7.77 -10.42 11.67
C SER A 109 -6.62 -11.44 11.68
N ASP A 110 -6.42 -12.18 10.58
CA ASP A 110 -5.30 -13.14 10.49
C ASP A 110 -3.95 -12.43 10.62
N ILE A 111 -3.87 -11.18 10.14
CA ILE A 111 -2.72 -10.29 10.33
C ILE A 111 -2.46 -10.04 11.83
N ARG A 112 -3.48 -9.69 12.62
CA ARG A 112 -3.35 -9.47 14.07
C ARG A 112 -2.96 -10.74 14.80
N ARG A 113 -3.55 -11.88 14.45
CA ARG A 113 -3.19 -13.20 15.03
C ARG A 113 -1.73 -13.54 14.78
N LYS A 114 -1.24 -13.28 13.56
CA LYS A 114 0.13 -13.54 13.13
C LYS A 114 1.14 -12.58 13.76
N LEU A 115 0.84 -11.28 13.75
CA LEU A 115 1.78 -10.24 14.19
C LEU A 115 1.71 -9.94 15.68
N ARG A 116 0.64 -10.33 16.37
CA ARG A 116 0.45 -10.22 17.83
C ARG A 116 0.84 -8.84 18.39
N PRO A 117 0.24 -7.75 17.88
CA PRO A 117 0.51 -6.40 18.39
C PRO A 117 0.07 -6.26 19.84
N ARG A 118 0.57 -5.21 20.52
CA ARG A 118 0.15 -4.79 21.85
C ARG A 118 -0.13 -3.30 21.80
N GLY A 119 -1.39 -2.88 21.92
CA GLY A 119 -1.77 -1.48 21.75
C GLY A 119 -1.44 -0.97 20.34
N PHE A 120 -1.05 0.31 20.28
CA PHE A 120 -0.50 0.88 19.06
C PHE A 120 0.78 0.17 18.63
N MET A 121 0.86 -0.21 17.36
CA MET A 121 2.09 -0.75 16.79
C MET A 121 2.16 -0.52 15.27
N LEU A 122 3.23 0.10 14.80
CA LEU A 122 3.59 0.08 13.38
C LEU A 122 4.52 -1.11 13.11
N THR A 123 4.23 -1.88 12.06
CA THR A 123 5.04 -3.02 11.61
C THR A 123 5.36 -2.88 10.13
N LEU A 124 6.65 -2.94 9.77
CA LEU A 124 7.10 -3.03 8.38
C LEU A 124 7.44 -4.48 8.05
N ILE A 125 6.91 -4.97 6.94
CA ILE A 125 7.16 -6.30 6.38
C ILE A 125 7.84 -6.12 5.01
N GLY A 126 8.89 -6.92 4.77
CA GLY A 126 9.58 -6.92 3.48
C GLY A 126 8.83 -7.73 2.43
N LYS A 127 9.23 -7.56 1.16
CA LYS A 127 8.74 -8.41 0.05
C LYS A 127 9.03 -9.90 0.27
N ASP A 128 10.02 -10.26 1.07
CA ASP A 128 10.27 -11.66 1.45
C ASP A 128 9.24 -12.22 2.45
N GLY A 129 8.30 -11.40 2.92
CA GLY A 129 7.30 -11.75 3.93
C GLY A 129 7.83 -11.69 5.37
N GLY A 130 9.10 -11.31 5.57
CA GLY A 130 9.72 -11.19 6.89
C GLY A 130 9.43 -9.85 7.54
N VAL A 131 9.14 -9.85 8.84
CA VAL A 131 9.03 -8.61 9.64
C VAL A 131 10.41 -7.94 9.70
N LYS A 132 10.48 -6.67 9.31
CA LYS A 132 11.73 -5.88 9.25
C LYS A 132 11.86 -4.91 10.41
N LEU A 133 10.73 -4.40 10.88
CA LEU A 133 10.69 -3.44 11.97
C LEU A 133 9.36 -3.49 12.69
N ARG A 134 9.39 -3.19 14.00
CA ARG A 134 8.23 -2.85 14.81
C ARG A 134 8.50 -1.58 15.59
N LYS A 135 7.50 -0.70 15.71
CA LYS A 135 7.55 0.53 16.52
C LYS A 135 6.28 0.66 17.36
N PRO A 136 6.39 0.86 18.68
CA PRO A 136 5.23 1.09 19.55
C PRO A 136 4.83 2.57 19.62
N PHE A 137 5.19 3.38 18.62
CA PHE A 137 4.90 4.82 18.56
C PHE A 137 4.83 5.29 17.09
N PRO A 138 4.12 6.40 16.80
CA PRO A 138 4.02 6.96 15.45
C PRO A 138 5.39 7.27 14.88
N TRP A 139 5.57 6.99 13.60
CA TRP A 139 6.87 7.05 12.96
C TRP A 139 6.83 7.68 11.58
N ASP A 140 7.78 8.59 11.39
CA ASP A 140 7.88 9.45 10.22
C ASP A 140 8.18 8.68 8.93
N VAL A 141 7.56 9.11 7.82
CA VAL A 141 7.73 8.47 6.51
C VAL A 141 9.16 8.56 6.01
N ARG A 142 9.90 9.65 6.29
CA ARG A 142 11.32 9.74 5.86
C ARG A 142 12.17 8.68 6.53
N GLU A 143 11.90 8.36 7.79
CA GLU A 143 12.61 7.28 8.48
C GLU A 143 12.20 5.90 7.97
N LEU A 144 10.91 5.71 7.70
CA LEU A 144 10.39 4.47 7.12
C LEU A 144 11.01 4.19 5.75
N THR A 145 11.03 5.17 4.85
CA THR A 145 11.62 5.05 3.51
C THR A 145 13.14 4.82 3.59
N ARG A 146 13.84 5.49 4.51
CA ARG A 146 15.27 5.22 4.78
C ARG A 146 15.53 3.79 5.22
N GLN A 147 14.67 3.17 6.04
CA GLN A 147 14.85 1.76 6.37
C GLN A 147 14.59 0.85 5.17
N ILE A 148 13.57 1.15 4.38
CA ILE A 148 13.24 0.38 3.17
C ILE A 148 14.42 0.41 2.18
N ASP A 149 15.01 1.58 1.95
CA ASP A 149 16.13 1.76 1.02
C ASP A 149 17.41 1.03 1.47
N LYS A 150 17.53 0.71 2.76
CA LYS A 150 18.63 -0.12 3.29
C LYS A 150 18.41 -1.62 3.05
N MET A 151 17.23 -2.08 2.64
CA MET A 151 16.97 -3.52 2.50
C MET A 151 17.65 -4.12 1.27
N PRO A 152 18.19 -5.36 1.34
CA PRO A 152 18.88 -5.99 0.20
C PRO A 152 18.04 -6.06 -1.08
N ILE A 153 16.78 -6.48 -0.98
CA ILE A 153 15.85 -6.54 -2.13
C ILE A 153 15.66 -5.16 -2.75
N ARG A 154 15.49 -4.12 -1.92
CA ARG A 154 15.34 -2.74 -2.44
C ARG A 154 16.60 -2.26 -3.17
N ARG A 155 17.78 -2.57 -2.64
CA ARG A 155 19.04 -2.25 -3.33
C ARG A 155 19.19 -2.99 -4.65
N GLN A 156 18.67 -4.22 -4.75
CA GLN A 156 18.63 -4.97 -6.01
C GLN A 156 17.69 -4.29 -7.02
N GLU A 157 16.45 -3.97 -6.63
CA GLU A 157 15.49 -3.25 -7.48
C GLU A 157 16.09 -1.94 -8.06
N LEU A 158 16.81 -1.17 -7.24
CA LEU A 158 17.46 0.07 -7.67
C LEU A 158 18.63 -0.16 -8.63
N ARG A 159 19.35 -1.29 -8.51
CA ARG A 159 20.38 -1.68 -9.48
C ARG A 159 19.74 -2.08 -10.80
N ASP A 160 18.69 -2.90 -10.76
CA ASP A 160 18.00 -3.38 -11.97
C ASP A 160 17.38 -2.22 -12.74
N ARG A 161 16.66 -1.31 -12.06
CA ARG A 161 16.12 -0.07 -12.66
C ARG A 161 17.18 0.84 -13.29
N ARG A 162 18.44 0.78 -12.85
CA ARG A 162 19.54 1.56 -13.44
C ARG A 162 20.03 0.93 -14.74
N LEU A 163 19.98 -0.40 -14.85
CA LEU A 163 20.39 -1.13 -16.05
C LEU A 163 19.36 -1.03 -17.17
N ASP A 164 18.08 -0.86 -16.82
CA ASP A 164 16.98 -0.75 -17.78
C ASP A 164 16.80 0.66 -18.38
N ARG A 165 17.62 1.64 -17.98
CA ARG A 165 17.59 3.03 -18.47
C ARG A 165 18.72 3.30 -19.45
#